data_AF-A0A2T2RW84-F1
#
_entry.id   AF-A0A2T2RW84-F1
#
_cell.length_a   1.000
_cell.length_b   1.000
_cell.length_c   1.000
_cell.angle_alpha   90.00
_cell.angle_beta   90.00
_cell.angle_gamma   90.00
#
_symmetry.space_group_name_H-M   'P 1'
#
loop_
_entity.id
_entity.type
_entity.pdbx_description
1 polymer ?
#
loop_
_entity_poly.entity_id
_entity_poly.type
_entity_poly.pdbx_seq_one_letter_code
_entity_poly.pdbx_strand_id
1 'polypeptide(L)'
;MRVNRFDSISQSYERAQGYLLQREAYHALILGLIDAVSKSPNRFTHPPYFATVEADETTLAVALQTPPRKLLLSQVVCPEAVEVIAFDFYQTQQLPLAGVIGPTIAAYTFAQTWVHSHRSSLPKSNDTAFFSNSMEYSFSPK
;
A
#
# COMPACT_ATOMS: atom_id res chain seq x y z
N MET A 1 12.85 3.70 -12.54
CA MET A 1 11.48 3.36 -12.15
C MET A 1 10.95 4.43 -11.22
N ARG A 2 9.75 4.94 -11.43
CA ARG A 2 9.15 6.03 -10.62
C ARG A 2 7.70 5.74 -10.28
N VAL A 3 7.25 6.21 -9.13
CA VAL A 3 5.83 6.26 -8.78
C VAL A 3 5.23 7.56 -9.29
N ASN A 4 4.07 7.50 -9.92
CA ASN A 4 3.26 8.67 -10.23
C ASN A 4 1.95 8.60 -9.46
N ARG A 5 1.58 9.73 -8.87
CA ARG A 5 0.28 9.99 -8.25
C ARG A 5 -0.30 11.22 -8.93
N PHE A 6 -1.63 11.30 -9.03
CA PHE A 6 -2.32 12.39 -9.69
C PHE A 6 -3.37 12.98 -8.75
N ASP A 7 -3.74 14.24 -9.01
CA ASP A 7 -4.69 14.98 -8.17
C ASP A 7 -6.13 14.48 -8.33
N SER A 8 -6.40 13.72 -9.38
CA SER A 8 -7.71 13.13 -9.64
C SER A 8 -7.64 11.69 -10.15
N ILE A 9 -8.72 10.95 -9.91
CA ILE A 9 -8.90 9.60 -10.43
C ILE A 9 -8.93 9.58 -11.96
N SER A 10 -9.44 10.63 -12.59
CA SER A 10 -9.54 10.74 -14.05
C SER A 10 -8.16 10.83 -14.70
N GLN A 11 -7.28 11.69 -14.19
CA GLN A 11 -5.89 11.79 -14.65
C GLN A 11 -5.14 10.48 -14.43
N SER A 12 -5.36 9.86 -13.26
CA SER A 12 -4.79 8.55 -12.93
C SER A 12 -5.22 7.48 -13.95
N TYR A 13 -6.50 7.45 -14.31
CA TYR A 13 -7.02 6.50 -15.28
C TYR A 13 -6.53 6.78 -16.70
N GLU A 14 -6.49 8.04 -17.13
CA GLU A 14 -5.95 8.42 -18.43
C GLU A 14 -4.52 7.87 -18.62
N ARG A 15 -3.71 7.92 -17.56
CA ARG A 15 -2.35 7.36 -17.56
C ARG A 15 -2.32 5.84 -17.57
N ALA A 16 -3.19 5.18 -16.81
CA ALA A 16 -3.15 3.74 -16.56
C ALA A 16 -3.99 2.90 -17.54
N GLN A 17 -4.94 3.50 -18.27
CA GLN A 17 -5.95 2.78 -19.06
C GLN A 17 -5.33 1.82 -20.07
N GLY A 18 -4.29 2.26 -20.79
CA GLY A 18 -3.64 1.46 -21.83
C GLY A 18 -3.00 0.20 -21.25
N TYR A 19 -2.55 0.23 -20.00
CA TYR A 19 -2.02 -0.92 -19.29
C TYR A 19 -3.14 -1.82 -18.74
N LEU A 20 -4.13 -1.23 -18.07
CA LEU A 20 -5.21 -1.98 -17.43
C LEU A 20 -6.07 -2.73 -18.45
N LEU A 21 -6.33 -2.13 -19.62
CA LEU A 21 -7.18 -2.72 -20.66
C LEU A 21 -6.49 -3.87 -21.43
N GLN A 22 -5.17 -4.03 -21.35
CA GLN A 22 -4.49 -5.20 -21.96
C GLN A 22 -5.00 -6.52 -21.40
N ARG A 23 -5.45 -6.52 -20.14
CA ARG A 23 -6.02 -7.68 -19.45
C ARG A 23 -7.21 -7.25 -18.59
N GLU A 24 -8.20 -6.65 -19.24
CA GLU A 24 -9.38 -6.07 -18.58
C GLU A 24 -10.01 -6.99 -17.53
N ALA A 25 -10.22 -8.27 -17.85
CA ALA A 25 -10.82 -9.25 -16.94
C ALA A 25 -10.00 -9.43 -15.64
N TYR A 26 -8.67 -9.39 -15.72
CA TYR A 26 -7.80 -9.44 -14.54
C TYR A 26 -7.86 -8.16 -13.72
N HIS A 27 -8.17 -7.04 -14.36
CA HIS A 27 -8.20 -5.72 -13.75
C HIS A 27 -9.62 -5.19 -13.48
N ALA A 28 -10.65 -6.01 -13.66
CA ALA A 28 -12.05 -5.60 -13.60
C ALA A 28 -12.44 -4.94 -12.27
N LEU A 29 -11.88 -5.40 -11.15
CA LEU A 29 -12.13 -4.79 -9.85
C LEU A 29 -11.52 -3.38 -9.73
N ILE A 30 -10.30 -3.19 -10.24
CA ILE A 30 -9.64 -1.87 -10.27
C ILE A 30 -10.44 -0.94 -11.18
N LEU A 31 -10.79 -1.37 -12.39
CA LEU A 31 -11.57 -0.61 -13.35
C LEU A 31 -12.96 -0.22 -12.79
N GLY A 32 -13.64 -1.14 -12.14
CA GLY A 32 -14.93 -0.87 -11.48
C GLY A 32 -14.83 0.15 -10.34
N LEU A 33 -13.74 0.14 -9.57
CA LEU A 33 -13.52 1.15 -8.54
C LEU A 33 -13.16 2.51 -9.11
N ILE A 34 -12.39 2.57 -10.20
CA ILE A 34 -12.13 3.82 -10.93
C ILE A 34 -13.45 4.45 -11.38
N ASP A 35 -14.33 3.66 -11.98
CA ASP A 35 -15.66 4.12 -12.42
C ASP A 35 -16.51 4.60 -11.23
N ALA A 36 -16.54 3.82 -10.14
CA ALA A 36 -17.30 4.18 -8.94
C ALA A 36 -16.81 5.47 -8.26
N VAL A 37 -15.48 5.66 -8.15
CA VAL A 37 -14.86 6.88 -7.62
C VAL A 37 -15.13 8.06 -8.54
N SER A 38 -15.03 7.87 -9.85
CA SER A 38 -15.28 8.94 -10.84
C SER A 38 -16.72 9.44 -10.80
N LYS A 39 -17.70 8.52 -10.70
CA LYS A 39 -19.13 8.86 -10.68
C LYS A 39 -19.62 9.42 -9.35
N SER A 40 -18.98 9.08 -8.25
CA SER A 40 -19.46 9.43 -6.91
C SER A 40 -18.33 9.61 -5.90
N PRO A 41 -17.44 10.60 -6.09
CA PRO A 41 -16.29 10.80 -5.21
C PRO A 41 -16.70 11.06 -3.76
N ASN A 42 -17.82 11.77 -3.55
CA ASN A 42 -18.35 12.09 -2.22
C ASN A 42 -18.86 10.88 -1.42
N ARG A 43 -18.97 9.68 -2.02
CA ARG A 43 -19.31 8.43 -1.28
C ARG A 43 -18.12 7.87 -0.49
N PHE A 44 -16.92 8.35 -0.74
CA PHE A 44 -15.70 7.87 -0.10
C PHE A 44 -15.29 8.84 1.00
N THR A 45 -15.18 8.35 2.22
CA THR A 45 -14.87 9.16 3.41
C THR A 45 -13.42 9.63 3.46
N HIS A 46 -12.54 8.96 2.72
CA HIS A 46 -11.12 9.29 2.62
C HIS A 46 -10.73 9.36 1.14
N PRO A 47 -9.75 10.20 0.78
CA PRO A 47 -9.20 10.22 -0.56
C PRO A 47 -8.72 8.83 -0.98
N PRO A 48 -9.04 8.36 -2.20
CA PRO A 48 -8.50 7.12 -2.70
C PRO A 48 -6.99 7.25 -2.92
N TYR A 49 -6.25 6.19 -2.61
CA TYR A 49 -4.88 6.05 -3.05
C TYR A 49 -4.90 5.47 -4.46
N PHE A 50 -4.33 6.17 -5.43
CA PHE A 50 -4.06 5.63 -6.77
C PHE A 50 -2.61 5.90 -7.12
N ALA A 51 -1.88 4.87 -7.51
CA ALA A 51 -0.51 4.99 -7.98
C ALA A 51 -0.26 4.13 -9.21
N THR A 52 0.54 4.66 -10.13
CA THR A 52 1.17 3.90 -11.22
C THR A 52 2.68 3.85 -10.99
N VAL A 53 3.30 2.71 -11.28
CA VAL A 53 4.77 2.63 -11.37
C VAL A 53 5.18 2.49 -12.81
N GLU A 54 6.16 3.28 -13.23
CA GLU A 54 6.62 3.34 -14.61
C GLU A 54 8.14 3.29 -14.75
N ALA A 55 8.59 2.72 -15.86
CA ALA A 55 9.93 2.87 -16.40
C ALA A 55 9.82 3.16 -17.91
N ASP A 56 10.58 4.13 -18.40
CA ASP A 56 10.62 4.49 -19.83
C ASP A 56 9.20 4.66 -20.43
N GLU A 57 8.37 5.42 -19.71
CA GLU A 57 6.95 5.70 -20.02
C GLU A 57 6.00 4.48 -20.02
N THR A 58 6.53 3.28 -19.81
CA THR A 58 5.78 2.03 -19.72
C THR A 58 5.30 1.80 -18.29
N THR A 59 4.01 1.59 -18.12
CA THR A 59 3.42 1.19 -16.84
C THR A 59 3.79 -0.26 -16.51
N LEU A 60 4.33 -0.46 -15.30
CA LEU A 60 4.79 -1.75 -14.79
C LEU A 60 3.83 -2.33 -13.75
N ALA A 61 3.12 -1.47 -13.02
CA ALA A 61 2.14 -1.83 -12.02
C ALA A 61 1.19 -0.66 -11.74
N VAL A 62 -0.02 -0.98 -11.28
CA VAL A 62 -1.03 -0.04 -10.80
C VAL A 62 -1.51 -0.51 -9.44
N ALA A 63 -1.70 0.44 -8.52
CA ALA A 63 -2.28 0.20 -7.21
C ALA A 63 -3.43 1.16 -6.93
N LEU A 64 -4.49 0.63 -6.32
CA LEU A 64 -5.69 1.40 -5.95
C LEU A 64 -6.19 0.96 -4.57
N GLN A 65 -6.42 1.92 -3.68
CA GLN A 65 -7.16 1.72 -2.44
C GLN A 65 -8.27 2.76 -2.32
N THR A 66 -9.44 2.31 -1.88
CA THR A 66 -10.46 3.20 -1.32
C THR A 66 -10.55 2.94 0.18
N PRO A 67 -9.84 3.70 1.04
CA PRO A 67 -9.81 3.39 2.47
C PRO A 67 -11.21 3.32 3.08
N PRO A 68 -11.44 2.43 4.07
CA PRO A 68 -10.48 1.54 4.73
C PRO A 68 -10.34 0.15 4.04
N ARG A 69 -10.73 0.02 2.77
CA ARG A 69 -10.68 -1.27 2.07
C ARG A 69 -9.23 -1.71 1.78
N LYS A 70 -9.07 -2.98 1.41
CA LYS A 70 -7.78 -3.56 1.01
C LYS A 70 -7.19 -2.81 -0.18
N LEU A 71 -5.86 -2.71 -0.23
CA LEU A 71 -5.13 -2.23 -1.40
C LEU A 71 -5.27 -3.26 -2.52
N LEU A 72 -5.57 -2.80 -3.73
CA LEU A 72 -5.56 -3.62 -4.93
C LEU A 72 -4.27 -3.39 -5.69
N LEU A 73 -3.64 -4.46 -6.15
CA LEU A 73 -2.54 -4.46 -7.10
C LEU A 73 -3.04 -5.05 -8.43
N SER A 74 -2.69 -4.41 -9.54
CA SER A 74 -2.88 -4.98 -10.87
C SER A 74 -2.01 -6.22 -11.06
N GLN A 75 -2.04 -6.78 -12.28
CA GLN A 75 -0.87 -7.56 -12.71
C GLN A 75 0.39 -6.67 -12.60
N VAL A 76 1.53 -7.28 -12.35
CA VAL A 76 2.81 -6.56 -12.20
C VAL A 76 3.83 -7.17 -13.14
N VAL A 77 4.65 -6.32 -13.74
CA VAL A 77 5.71 -6.75 -14.67
C VAL A 77 6.90 -7.33 -13.89
N CYS A 78 7.27 -6.72 -12.76
CA CYS A 78 8.37 -7.18 -11.93
C CYS A 78 8.13 -6.87 -10.43
N PRO A 79 8.77 -7.61 -9.49
CA PRO A 79 8.61 -7.40 -8.05
C PRO A 79 9.06 -6.02 -7.57
N GLU A 80 10.08 -5.44 -8.18
CA GLU A 80 10.63 -4.13 -7.80
C GLU A 80 9.57 -3.01 -7.95
N ALA A 81 8.66 -3.13 -8.91
CA ALA A 81 7.56 -2.20 -9.06
C ALA A 81 6.60 -2.25 -7.86
N VAL A 82 6.42 -3.43 -7.25
CA VAL A 82 5.61 -3.59 -6.04
C VAL A 82 6.30 -3.00 -4.82
N GLU A 83 7.62 -3.16 -4.72
CA GLU A 83 8.41 -2.57 -3.62
C GLU A 83 8.34 -1.05 -3.63
N VAL A 84 8.41 -0.44 -4.82
CA VAL A 84 8.23 1.00 -5.00
C VAL A 84 6.83 1.45 -4.55
N ILE A 85 5.77 0.71 -4.89
CA ILE A 85 4.40 1.00 -4.41
C ILE A 85 4.33 0.87 -2.89
N ALA A 86 4.88 -0.20 -2.31
CA ALA A 86 4.84 -0.42 -0.87
C ALA A 86 5.51 0.71 -0.08
N PHE A 87 6.64 1.21 -0.58
CA PHE A 87 7.36 2.33 0.03
C PHE A 87 6.58 3.65 -0.09
N ASP A 88 6.06 3.98 -1.28
CA ASP A 88 5.23 5.18 -1.47
C ASP A 88 3.94 5.11 -0.64
N PHE A 89 3.27 3.96 -0.61
CA PHE A 89 2.09 3.73 0.20
C PHE A 89 2.38 3.95 1.68
N TYR A 90 3.49 3.39 2.19
CA TYR A 90 3.91 3.57 3.58
C TYR A 90 4.17 5.04 3.95
N GLN A 91 4.82 5.81 3.06
CA GLN A 91 5.12 7.22 3.34
C GLN A 91 3.89 8.13 3.27
N THR A 92 2.90 7.76 2.45
CA THR A 92 1.80 8.68 2.08
C THR A 92 0.50 8.36 2.79
N GLN A 93 0.27 7.09 3.15
CA GLN A 93 -0.96 6.66 3.80
C GLN A 93 -0.74 6.50 5.31
N GLN A 94 -1.52 7.25 6.09
CA GLN A 94 -1.47 7.23 7.56
C GLN A 94 -2.52 6.28 8.18
N LEU A 95 -3.31 5.61 7.33
CA LEU A 95 -4.38 4.73 7.78
C LEU A 95 -3.90 3.27 7.86
N PRO A 96 -4.44 2.47 8.80
CA PRO A 96 -4.16 1.05 8.87
C PRO A 96 -4.50 0.34 7.56
N LEU A 97 -3.60 -0.53 7.11
CA LEU A 97 -3.82 -1.36 5.94
C LEU A 97 -4.64 -2.60 6.30
N ALA A 98 -5.87 -2.70 5.77
CA ALA A 98 -6.74 -3.86 5.98
C ALA A 98 -6.29 -5.14 5.24
N GLY A 99 -5.27 -5.03 4.39
CA GLY A 99 -4.70 -6.11 3.59
C GLY A 99 -4.48 -5.69 2.13
N VAL A 100 -3.92 -6.61 1.33
CA VAL A 100 -3.64 -6.42 -0.10
C VAL A 100 -4.28 -7.55 -0.92
N ILE A 101 -4.82 -7.21 -2.08
CA ILE A 101 -5.37 -8.13 -3.08
C ILE A 101 -4.59 -7.92 -4.37
N GLY A 102 -4.14 -9.00 -4.99
CA GLY A 102 -3.45 -8.99 -6.28
C GLY A 102 -2.89 -10.37 -6.60
N PRO A 103 -2.08 -10.51 -7.66
CA PRO A 103 -1.33 -11.73 -7.93
C PRO A 103 -0.54 -12.16 -6.69
N THR A 104 -0.49 -13.46 -6.40
CA THR A 104 0.05 -14.00 -5.14
C THR A 104 1.46 -13.48 -4.82
N ILE A 105 2.36 -13.51 -5.81
CA ILE A 105 3.74 -13.03 -5.63
C ILE A 105 3.74 -11.52 -5.34
N ALA A 106 2.97 -10.73 -6.09
CA ALA A 106 2.88 -9.28 -5.87
C ALA A 106 2.32 -8.93 -4.49
N ALA A 107 1.21 -9.59 -4.09
CA ALA A 107 0.60 -9.38 -2.78
C ALA A 107 1.58 -9.74 -1.64
N TYR A 108 2.33 -10.84 -1.80
CA TYR A 108 3.34 -11.25 -0.82
C TYR A 108 4.52 -10.27 -0.74
N THR A 109 5.08 -9.88 -1.89
CA THR A 109 6.16 -8.88 -1.97
C THR A 109 5.73 -7.57 -1.31
N PHE A 110 4.53 -7.07 -1.62
CA PHE A 110 4.00 -5.87 -0.99
C PHE A 110 3.97 -6.00 0.54
N ALA A 111 3.40 -7.11 1.05
CA ALA A 111 3.25 -7.32 2.48
C ALA A 111 4.61 -7.37 3.20
N GLN A 112 5.60 -8.05 2.61
CA GLN A 112 6.96 -8.13 3.17
C GLN A 112 7.62 -6.75 3.23
N THR A 113 7.57 -5.99 2.13
CA THR A 113 8.17 -4.65 2.06
C THR A 113 7.49 -3.69 3.02
N TRP A 114 6.15 -3.70 3.08
CA TRP A 114 5.37 -2.86 3.98
C TRP A 114 5.71 -3.14 5.46
N VAL A 115 5.77 -4.42 5.88
CA VAL A 115 6.16 -4.79 7.25
C VAL A 115 7.59 -4.36 7.56
N HIS A 116 8.52 -4.54 6.61
CA HIS A 116 9.90 -4.12 6.77
C HIS A 116 10.00 -2.59 6.99
N SER A 117 9.30 -1.79 6.18
CA SER A 117 9.27 -0.32 6.35
C SER A 117 8.74 0.10 7.72
N HIS A 118 7.68 -0.53 8.21
CA HIS A 118 7.16 -0.25 9.56
C HIS A 118 8.18 -0.60 10.65
N ARG A 119 8.87 -1.74 10.54
CA ARG A 119 9.88 -2.15 11.53
C ARG A 119 11.09 -1.23 11.53
N SER A 120 11.55 -0.80 10.37
CA SER A 120 12.70 0.11 10.23
C SER A 120 12.40 1.53 10.71
N SER A 121 11.12 1.91 10.79
CA SER A 121 10.66 3.20 11.33
C SER A 121 10.40 3.22 12.83
N LEU A 122 10.30 2.05 13.47
CA LEU A 122 10.21 1.99 14.93
C LEU A 122 11.52 2.50 15.54
N PRO A 123 11.48 3.25 16.64
CA PRO A 123 12.70 3.64 17.33
C PRO A 123 13.48 2.37 17.65
N LYS A 124 14.75 2.30 17.22
CA LYS A 124 15.66 1.24 17.65
C LYS A 124 15.66 1.30 19.17
N SER A 125 15.10 0.28 19.82
CA SER A 125 15.12 0.16 21.26
C SER A 125 16.58 -0.03 21.71
N ASN A 126 17.30 1.07 21.88
CA ASN A 126 18.49 1.10 22.73
C ASN A 126 18.00 1.18 24.17
N ASP A 127 17.39 0.11 24.66
CA ASP A 127 17.06 -0.04 26.07
C ASP A 127 17.17 -1.51 26.47
N THR A 128 18.42 -1.95 26.68
CA THR A 128 18.75 -3.11 27.52
C THR A 128 18.53 -2.84 29.02
N ALA A 129 17.77 -1.79 29.40
CA ALA A 129 17.53 -1.42 30.80
C ALA A 129 16.16 -1.84 31.36
N PHE A 130 15.23 -2.38 30.53
CA PHE A 130 13.88 -2.68 31.00
C PHE A 130 13.68 -4.05 31.69
N PHE A 131 14.71 -4.90 31.78
CA PHE A 131 14.62 -6.22 32.43
C PHE A 131 15.41 -6.38 33.73
N SER A 132 16.01 -5.31 34.28
CA SER A 132 16.77 -5.39 35.54
C SER A 132 16.18 -4.54 36.66
N ASN A 133 14.86 -4.59 36.87
CA ASN A 133 14.26 -4.11 38.11
C ASN A 133 12.95 -4.85 38.42
N SER A 134 13.07 -6.15 38.67
CA SER A 134 12.01 -6.96 39.28
C SER A 134 12.61 -7.97 40.26
N MET A 135 13.33 -7.46 41.27
CA MET A 135 13.61 -8.18 42.51
C MET A 135 13.87 -7.17 43.62
N GLU A 136 12.80 -6.71 44.27
CA GLU A 136 12.80 -6.31 45.68
C GLU A 136 11.34 -6.01 46.09
N TYR A 137 10.56 -7.08 46.30
CA TYR A 137 9.39 -7.00 47.18
C TYR A 137 9.78 -7.67 48.50
N SER A 138 10.12 -6.84 49.47
CA SER A 138 10.36 -7.22 50.86
C SER A 138 9.13 -7.90 51.45
N PHE A 139 9.29 -9.13 51.92
CA PHE A 139 8.38 -9.78 52.86
C PHE A 139 8.62 -9.19 54.26
N SER A 140 7.61 -8.54 54.84
CA SER A 140 7.53 -8.31 56.29
C SER A 140 6.64 -9.38 56.92
N PRO A 141 7.10 -10.14 57.92
CA PRO A 141 6.25 -11.10 58.63
C PRO A 141 5.37 -10.39 59.67
N LYS A 142 4.16 -10.92 59.86
CA LYS A 142 3.37 -10.72 61.08
C LYS A 142 3.64 -11.87 62.03
#